data_AF-A0A193BVN1-F1
#
_entry.id   AF-A0A193BVN1-F1
#
_cell.length_a   1.000
_cell.length_b   1.000
_cell.length_c   1.000
_cell.angle_alpha   90.00
_cell.angle_beta   90.00
_cell.angle_gamma   90.00
#
_symmetry.space_group_name_H-M   'P 1'
#
loop_
_entity.id
_entity.type
_entity.pdbx_description
1 polymer ?
#
loop_
_entity_poly.entity_id
_entity_poly.type
_entity_poly.pdbx_seq_one_letter_code
_entity_poly.pdbx_strand_id
1 'polypeptide(L)'
;MSCSVDGCAQKHRCKGYCAVHYERVRKTGSVADPPSPKDGCSIDGCKRPHRARGWCALHYYRWKRLGDANWQPTQRTDITYSAAHLRVIAARGRADAHACLDCGSPAAEWSYTHRDPNELYAPDGRPYSLDIQQYEPRCRNCHRNLDAAKTPECSKDACTDPAKARGLCNKHYQRARLSRVTAVL
;
A
#
# COMPACT_ATOMS: atom_id res chain seq x y z
N MET A 1 -58.33 7.41 -15.22
CA MET A 1 -58.47 6.84 -13.86
C MET A 1 -57.13 6.98 -13.15
N SER A 2 -57.13 7.52 -11.93
CA SER A 2 -55.98 7.66 -11.05
C SER A 2 -55.81 6.44 -10.14
N CYS A 3 -54.66 6.34 -9.47
CA CYS A 3 -54.43 5.33 -8.45
C CYS A 3 -55.42 5.46 -7.29
N SER A 4 -55.93 4.34 -6.78
CA SER A 4 -56.82 4.26 -5.60
C SER A 4 -56.10 4.46 -4.26
N VAL A 5 -54.79 4.75 -4.27
CA VAL A 5 -54.05 5.05 -3.04
C VAL A 5 -54.21 6.54 -2.77
N ASP A 6 -54.64 6.87 -1.55
CA ASP A 6 -54.88 8.25 -1.16
C ASP A 6 -53.63 9.13 -1.35
N GLY A 7 -53.83 10.34 -1.88
CA GLY A 7 -52.75 11.24 -2.24
C GLY A 7 -51.89 10.84 -3.46
N CYS A 8 -52.17 9.73 -4.15
CA CYS A 8 -51.39 9.30 -5.32
C CYS A 8 -51.97 9.80 -6.64
N ALA A 9 -51.37 10.84 -7.23
CA ALA A 9 -51.78 11.39 -8.52
C ALA A 9 -51.36 10.56 -9.76
N GLN A 10 -50.71 9.40 -9.57
CA GLN A 10 -50.21 8.59 -10.68
C GLN A 10 -51.33 7.90 -11.44
N LYS A 11 -51.14 7.71 -12.76
CA LYS A 11 -52.12 7.05 -13.63
C LYS A 11 -52.35 5.60 -13.19
N HIS A 12 -53.61 5.20 -13.11
CA HIS A 12 -54.02 3.82 -12.90
C HIS A 12 -53.47 2.92 -14.01
N ARG A 13 -52.90 1.79 -13.61
CA ARG A 13 -52.45 0.74 -14.52
C ARG A 13 -53.42 -0.43 -14.53
N CYS A 14 -53.69 -1.02 -13.37
CA CYS A 14 -54.55 -2.19 -13.23
C CYS A 14 -54.94 -2.42 -11.76
N LYS A 15 -56.03 -3.16 -11.53
CA LYS A 15 -56.55 -3.51 -10.19
C LYS A 15 -56.73 -2.34 -9.21
N GLY A 16 -56.97 -1.14 -9.74
CA GLY A 16 -57.11 0.08 -8.92
C GLY A 16 -55.79 0.81 -8.66
N TYR A 17 -54.64 0.25 -9.04
CA TYR A 17 -53.33 0.76 -8.64
C TYR A 17 -52.52 1.30 -9.82
N CYS A 18 -51.65 2.27 -9.56
CA CYS A 18 -50.57 2.64 -10.47
C CYS A 18 -49.54 1.51 -10.59
N ALA A 19 -48.59 1.62 -11.53
CA ALA A 19 -47.57 0.58 -11.74
C ALA A 19 -46.77 0.25 -10.47
N VAL A 20 -46.42 1.26 -9.65
CA VAL A 20 -45.63 1.10 -8.42
C VAL A 20 -46.45 0.43 -7.32
N HIS A 21 -47.66 0.93 -7.04
CA HIS A 21 -48.52 0.34 -6.01
C HIS A 21 -49.00 -1.08 -6.36
N TYR A 22 -49.29 -1.35 -7.64
CA TYR A 22 -49.64 -2.70 -8.09
C TYR A 22 -48.48 -3.67 -7.83
N GLU A 23 -47.26 -3.30 -8.20
CA GLU A 23 -46.09 -4.14 -8.00
C GLU A 23 -45.78 -4.36 -6.52
N ARG A 24 -46.05 -3.35 -5.69
CA ARG A 24 -45.92 -3.44 -4.23
C ARG A 24 -46.92 -4.43 -3.64
N VAL A 25 -48.20 -4.28 -3.95
CA VAL A 25 -49.26 -5.21 -3.52
C VAL A 25 -48.97 -6.63 -3.99
N ARG A 26 -48.46 -6.81 -5.21
CA ARG A 26 -48.08 -8.13 -5.75
C ARG A 26 -46.95 -8.80 -4.96
N LYS A 27 -46.00 -8.02 -4.42
CA LYS A 27 -44.82 -8.53 -3.70
C LYS A 27 -45.04 -8.69 -2.20
N THR A 28 -45.75 -7.76 -1.57
CA THR A 28 -45.85 -7.65 -0.10
C THR A 28 -47.28 -7.70 0.42
N GLY A 29 -48.28 -7.67 -0.45
CA GLY A 29 -49.70 -7.58 -0.06
C GLY A 29 -50.12 -6.20 0.46
N SER A 30 -49.25 -5.19 0.41
CA SER A 30 -49.50 -3.87 1.00
C SER A 30 -49.19 -2.72 0.03
N VAL A 31 -49.92 -1.62 0.17
CA VAL A 31 -49.64 -0.34 -0.51
C VAL A 31 -48.69 0.56 0.29
N ALA A 32 -48.45 0.26 1.57
CA ALA A 32 -47.59 1.06 2.45
C ALA A 32 -46.17 1.15 1.91
N ASP A 33 -45.53 2.31 2.07
CA ASP A 33 -44.12 2.45 1.68
C ASP A 33 -43.23 1.45 2.43
N PRO A 34 -42.20 0.90 1.75
CA PRO A 34 -41.26 0.02 2.41
C PRO A 34 -40.56 0.75 3.56
N PRO A 35 -40.16 0.03 4.62
CA PRO A 35 -39.33 0.63 5.66
C PRO A 35 -38.09 1.25 5.03
N SER A 36 -37.68 2.41 5.52
CA SER A 36 -36.46 3.07 5.06
C SER A 36 -35.28 2.09 5.18
N PRO A 37 -34.36 2.07 4.21
CA PRO A 37 -33.10 1.35 4.39
C PRO A 37 -32.43 1.82 5.68
N LYS A 38 -31.90 0.90 6.50
CA LYS A 38 -31.20 1.27 7.74
C LYS A 38 -30.09 2.28 7.42
N ASP A 39 -30.00 3.35 8.21
CA ASP A 39 -28.97 4.37 8.05
C ASP A 39 -27.59 3.78 8.33
N GLY A 40 -26.89 3.40 7.27
CA GLY A 40 -25.48 3.03 7.32
C GLY A 40 -25.18 1.53 7.25
N CYS A 41 -23.89 1.23 7.27
CA CYS A 41 -23.37 -0.12 7.12
C CYS A 41 -23.35 -0.84 8.47
N SER A 42 -23.81 -2.09 8.51
CA SER A 42 -23.76 -2.96 9.69
C SER A 42 -22.35 -3.49 10.03
N ILE A 43 -21.30 -2.98 9.37
CA ILE A 43 -19.92 -3.30 9.75
C ILE A 43 -19.47 -2.26 10.76
N ASP A 44 -18.97 -2.73 11.90
CA ASP A 44 -18.51 -1.86 12.97
C ASP A 44 -17.48 -0.83 12.48
N GLY A 45 -17.62 0.41 12.92
CA GLY A 45 -16.80 1.54 12.46
C GLY A 45 -17.05 2.03 11.03
N CYS A 46 -17.92 1.39 10.23
CA CYS A 46 -18.20 1.82 8.86
C CYS A 46 -19.45 2.71 8.77
N LYS A 47 -19.26 4.01 8.57
CA LYS A 47 -20.35 5.00 8.46
C LYS A 47 -20.89 5.20 7.04
N ARG A 48 -20.48 4.36 6.07
CA ARG A 48 -20.89 4.49 4.66
C ARG A 48 -22.36 4.10 4.48
N PRO A 49 -23.09 4.73 3.53
CA PRO A 49 -24.51 4.46 3.32
C PRO A 49 -24.77 3.00 2.95
N HIS A 50 -25.88 2.47 3.47
CA HIS A 50 -26.39 1.15 3.14
C HIS A 50 -26.72 1.04 1.65
N ARG A 51 -26.35 -0.09 1.04
CA ARG A 51 -26.73 -0.43 -0.34
C ARG A 51 -27.65 -1.64 -0.39
N ALA A 52 -27.26 -2.74 0.25
CA ALA A 52 -28.01 -3.99 0.25
C ALA A 52 -27.55 -4.89 1.41
N ARG A 53 -28.45 -5.75 1.92
CA ARG A 53 -28.13 -6.78 2.94
C ARG A 53 -27.44 -6.23 4.20
N GLY A 54 -27.88 -5.07 4.71
CA GLY A 54 -27.22 -4.38 5.82
C GLY A 54 -25.84 -3.76 5.52
N TRP A 55 -25.31 -3.83 4.30
CA TRP A 55 -23.94 -3.37 4.00
C TRP A 55 -23.88 -2.21 3.02
N CYS A 56 -22.82 -1.40 3.12
CA CYS A 56 -22.47 -0.44 2.09
C CYS A 56 -22.04 -1.13 0.79
N ALA A 57 -21.92 -0.37 -0.29
CA ALA A 57 -21.53 -0.91 -1.60
C ALA A 57 -20.25 -1.78 -1.54
N LEU A 58 -19.21 -1.30 -0.86
CA LEU A 58 -17.93 -1.99 -0.73
C LEU A 58 -18.08 -3.35 -0.05
N HIS A 59 -18.69 -3.39 1.13
CA HIS A 59 -18.86 -4.61 1.93
C HIS A 59 -19.82 -5.60 1.26
N TYR A 60 -20.88 -5.10 0.59
CA TYR A 60 -21.73 -5.92 -0.25
C TYR A 60 -20.95 -6.59 -1.40
N TYR A 61 -20.08 -5.85 -2.09
CA TYR A 61 -19.28 -6.41 -3.17
C TYR A 61 -18.22 -7.40 -2.69
N ARG A 62 -17.60 -7.16 -1.53
CA ARG A 62 -16.67 -8.12 -0.91
C ARG A 62 -17.36 -9.43 -0.57
N TRP A 63 -18.49 -9.37 0.13
CA TRP A 63 -19.29 -10.56 0.42
C TRP A 63 -19.70 -11.29 -0.86
N LYS A 64 -20.19 -10.56 -1.88
CA LYS A 64 -20.64 -11.16 -3.14
C LYS A 64 -19.52 -11.91 -3.87
N ARG A 65 -18.27 -11.45 -3.77
CA ARG A 65 -17.12 -12.04 -4.48
C ARG A 65 -16.34 -13.05 -3.64
N LEU A 66 -16.22 -12.82 -2.34
CA LEU A 66 -15.28 -13.48 -1.44
C LEU A 66 -15.96 -14.19 -0.27
N GLY A 67 -17.29 -14.07 -0.13
CA GLY A 67 -18.06 -14.67 0.97
C GLY A 67 -17.98 -13.90 2.29
N ASP A 68 -17.04 -12.96 2.43
CA ASP A 68 -16.83 -12.18 3.66
C ASP A 68 -16.96 -10.66 3.39
N ALA A 69 -17.91 -10.02 4.07
CA ALA A 69 -18.13 -8.58 3.98
C ALA A 69 -16.99 -7.76 4.63
N ASN A 70 -16.36 -8.34 5.65
CA ASN A 70 -15.24 -7.75 6.39
C ASN A 70 -13.88 -8.12 5.81
N TRP A 71 -13.85 -8.85 4.68
CA TRP A 71 -12.61 -9.29 4.07
C TRP A 71 -11.64 -8.12 3.92
N GLN A 72 -10.45 -8.30 4.49
CA GLN A 72 -9.33 -7.39 4.33
C GLN A 72 -8.27 -8.06 3.46
N PRO A 73 -7.68 -7.34 2.49
CA PRO A 73 -6.55 -7.88 1.75
C PRO A 73 -5.42 -8.16 2.73
N THR A 74 -4.84 -9.36 2.63
CA THR A 74 -3.56 -9.63 3.28
C THR A 74 -2.51 -8.68 2.70
N GLN A 75 -1.66 -8.14 3.57
CA GLN A 75 -0.53 -7.33 3.10
C GLN A 75 0.34 -8.21 2.21
N ARG A 76 0.40 -7.88 0.92
CA ARG A 76 1.31 -8.55 -0.01
C ARG A 76 2.74 -8.27 0.43
N THR A 77 3.41 -9.32 0.92
CA THR A 77 4.83 -9.29 1.29
C THR A 77 5.75 -9.54 0.09
N ASP A 78 5.18 -9.96 -1.04
CA ASP A 78 5.86 -10.35 -2.27
C ASP A 78 6.00 -9.20 -3.28
N ILE A 79 6.15 -7.95 -2.82
CA ILE A 79 6.37 -6.83 -3.74
C ILE A 79 7.86 -6.61 -4.01
N THR A 80 8.20 -6.02 -5.13
CA THR A 80 9.59 -5.72 -5.48
C THR A 80 10.09 -4.45 -4.78
N TYR A 81 11.43 -4.30 -4.70
CA TYR A 81 12.11 -3.06 -4.31
C TYR A 81 11.49 -1.82 -4.99
N SER A 82 11.33 -1.88 -6.32
CA SER A 82 10.78 -0.77 -7.09
C SER A 82 9.34 -0.46 -6.69
N ALA A 83 8.53 -1.49 -6.42
CA ALA A 83 7.15 -1.30 -5.96
C ALA A 83 7.10 -0.65 -4.56
N ALA A 84 8.00 -1.00 -3.65
CA ALA A 84 8.12 -0.34 -2.35
C ALA A 84 8.46 1.15 -2.51
N HIS A 85 9.45 1.48 -3.34
CA HIS A 85 9.78 2.88 -3.65
C HIS A 85 8.62 3.65 -4.30
N LEU A 86 7.86 3.02 -5.20
CA LEU A 86 6.66 3.63 -5.80
C LEU A 86 5.59 3.92 -4.74
N ARG A 87 5.45 3.09 -3.69
CA ARG A 87 4.53 3.37 -2.57
C ARG A 87 4.97 4.58 -1.77
N VAL A 88 6.27 4.71 -1.50
CA VAL A 88 6.82 5.91 -0.83
C VAL A 88 6.50 7.16 -1.64
N ILE A 89 6.74 7.11 -2.96
CA ILE A 89 6.43 8.25 -3.86
C ILE A 89 4.93 8.55 -3.90
N ALA A 90 4.08 7.53 -4.00
CA ALA A 90 2.63 7.73 -4.03
C ALA A 90 2.09 8.34 -2.73
N ALA A 91 2.66 7.98 -1.58
CA ALA A 91 2.22 8.46 -0.28
C ALA A 91 2.83 9.81 0.12
N ARG A 92 4.08 10.07 -0.25
CA ARG A 92 4.89 11.20 0.26
C ARG A 92 5.39 12.15 -0.82
N GLY A 93 5.07 11.90 -2.09
CA GLY A 93 5.54 12.68 -3.21
C GLY A 93 6.98 12.34 -3.64
N ARG A 94 7.50 13.10 -4.60
CA ARG A 94 8.87 12.95 -5.08
C ARG A 94 9.87 13.40 -4.01
N ALA A 95 11.04 12.76 -3.96
CA ALA A 95 12.07 13.10 -2.98
C ALA A 95 12.56 14.55 -3.11
N ASP A 96 12.64 15.09 -4.32
CA ASP A 96 13.07 16.47 -4.60
C ASP A 96 12.12 17.56 -4.09
N ALA A 97 10.90 17.19 -3.70
CA ALA A 97 9.99 18.08 -3.00
C ALA A 97 10.34 18.27 -1.51
N HIS A 98 11.34 17.54 -0.99
CA HIS A 98 11.74 17.54 0.41
C HIS A 98 13.18 18.00 0.59
N ALA A 99 13.47 18.62 1.73
CA ALA A 99 14.84 18.88 2.15
C ALA A 99 15.53 17.57 2.54
N CYS A 100 16.82 17.45 2.22
CA CYS A 100 17.67 16.37 2.67
C CYS A 100 17.73 16.38 4.20
N LEU A 101 17.42 15.24 4.83
CA LEU A 101 17.39 15.11 6.28
C LEU A 101 18.74 15.47 6.93
N ASP A 102 19.85 15.14 6.28
CA ASP A 102 21.17 15.26 6.91
C ASP A 102 21.85 16.61 6.66
N CYS A 103 21.49 17.34 5.59
CA CYS A 103 22.19 18.58 5.21
C CYS A 103 21.29 19.75 4.78
N GLY A 104 19.97 19.56 4.72
CA GLY A 104 19.02 20.61 4.36
C GLY A 104 18.93 20.97 2.88
N SER A 105 19.93 20.64 2.05
CA SER A 105 19.87 20.79 0.58
C SER A 105 18.70 20.00 -0.02
N PRO A 106 18.18 20.33 -1.21
CA PRO A 106 17.13 19.53 -1.85
C PRO A 106 17.52 18.05 -1.93
N ALA A 107 16.62 17.16 -1.47
CA ALA A 107 16.84 15.74 -1.60
C ALA A 107 16.77 15.32 -3.07
N ALA A 108 17.38 14.18 -3.38
CA ALA A 108 17.37 13.60 -4.72
C ALA A 108 16.72 12.22 -4.72
N GLU A 109 16.76 11.52 -3.58
CA GLU A 109 16.40 10.12 -3.46
C GLU A 109 15.68 9.86 -2.14
N TRP A 110 14.78 8.87 -2.16
CA TRP A 110 14.28 8.24 -0.96
C TRP A 110 15.31 7.20 -0.51
N SER A 111 15.97 7.44 0.62
CA SER A 111 17.01 6.59 1.17
C SER A 111 16.44 5.70 2.27
N TYR A 112 16.59 4.38 2.12
CA TYR A 112 16.15 3.43 3.13
C TYR A 112 17.06 3.47 4.37
N THR A 113 16.48 3.51 5.58
CA THR A 113 17.22 3.75 6.83
C THR A 113 17.79 2.49 7.49
N HIS A 114 17.45 1.30 7.00
CA HIS A 114 17.87 0.01 7.57
C HIS A 114 17.47 -0.24 9.04
N ARG A 115 16.36 0.35 9.48
CA ARG A 115 15.83 0.19 10.84
C ARG A 115 14.63 -0.77 10.91
N ASP A 116 14.22 -1.35 9.78
CA ASP A 116 13.08 -2.26 9.74
C ASP A 116 13.46 -3.64 10.32
N PRO A 117 12.78 -4.12 11.38
CA PRO A 117 12.97 -5.49 11.86
C PRO A 117 12.55 -6.56 10.84
N ASN A 118 11.71 -6.21 9.87
CA ASN A 118 11.25 -7.09 8.78
C ASN A 118 11.90 -6.72 7.44
N GLU A 119 13.17 -6.33 7.46
CA GLU A 119 13.95 -5.98 6.27
C GLU A 119 13.91 -7.11 5.22
N LEU A 120 13.61 -6.71 3.98
CA LEU A 120 13.55 -7.60 2.82
C LEU A 120 14.73 -7.34 1.90
N TYR A 121 15.04 -8.33 1.06
CA TYR A 121 16.15 -8.26 0.10
C TYR A 121 15.63 -8.50 -1.31
N ALA A 122 15.99 -7.61 -2.23
CA ALA A 122 15.72 -7.79 -3.65
C ALA A 122 16.62 -8.91 -4.22
N PRO A 123 16.32 -9.46 -5.42
CA PRO A 123 17.14 -10.51 -6.03
C PRO A 123 18.62 -10.12 -6.24
N ASP A 124 18.92 -8.83 -6.34
CA ASP A 124 20.28 -8.29 -6.45
C ASP A 124 20.93 -7.95 -5.09
N GLY A 125 20.28 -8.33 -3.99
CA GLY A 125 20.77 -8.13 -2.63
C GLY A 125 20.51 -6.75 -2.05
N ARG A 126 19.84 -5.83 -2.76
CA ARG A 126 19.47 -4.52 -2.20
C ARG A 126 18.43 -4.68 -1.09
N PRO A 127 18.69 -4.17 0.12
CA PRO A 127 17.73 -4.23 1.21
C PRO A 127 16.64 -3.16 1.05
N TYR A 128 15.43 -3.46 1.49
CA TYR A 128 14.29 -2.55 1.45
C TYR A 128 13.22 -2.93 2.49
N SER A 129 12.29 -2.02 2.72
CA SER A 129 11.16 -2.19 3.63
C SER A 129 9.82 -2.01 2.93
N LEU A 130 8.79 -2.71 3.44
CA LEU A 130 7.38 -2.48 3.06
C LEU A 130 6.75 -1.30 3.80
N ASP A 131 7.35 -0.88 4.91
CA ASP A 131 6.95 0.28 5.68
C ASP A 131 7.50 1.55 5.03
N ILE A 132 6.58 2.38 4.52
CA ILE A 132 6.90 3.64 3.86
C ILE A 132 7.58 4.66 4.77
N GLN A 133 7.53 4.48 6.09
CA GLN A 133 8.18 5.34 7.07
C GLN A 133 9.67 5.04 7.22
N GLN A 134 10.16 3.91 6.69
CA GLN A 134 11.57 3.54 6.77
C GLN A 134 12.46 4.23 5.73
N TYR A 135 11.90 5.12 4.92
CA TYR A 135 12.59 5.86 3.86
C TYR A 135 12.66 7.34 4.24
N GLU A 136 13.83 7.96 4.08
CA GLU A 136 14.04 9.36 4.40
C GLU A 136 14.56 10.12 3.17
N PRO A 137 14.19 11.40 2.99
CA PRO A 137 14.65 12.18 1.86
C PRO A 137 16.13 12.53 2.05
N ARG A 138 16.98 12.14 1.09
CA ARG A 138 18.42 12.46 1.12
C ARG A 138 18.91 12.94 -0.23
N CYS A 139 19.91 13.81 -0.23
CA CYS A 139 20.69 14.10 -1.43
C CYS A 139 21.63 12.92 -1.72
N ARG A 140 22.08 12.77 -2.98
CA ARG A 140 22.92 11.63 -3.41
C ARG A 140 24.20 11.47 -2.60
N ASN A 141 24.78 12.57 -2.14
CA ASN A 141 26.00 12.54 -1.34
C ASN A 141 25.75 11.98 0.07
N CYS A 142 24.72 12.49 0.74
CA CYS A 142 24.33 12.01 2.07
C CYS A 142 23.86 10.55 2.03
N HIS A 143 23.12 10.16 0.99
CA HIS A 143 22.73 8.76 0.79
C HIS A 143 23.95 7.84 0.63
N ARG A 144 24.92 8.21 -0.23
CA ARG A 144 26.16 7.44 -0.40
C ARG A 144 26.94 7.30 0.91
N ASN A 145 27.00 8.36 1.72
CA ASN A 145 27.68 8.32 3.00
C ASN A 145 27.00 7.36 3.99
N LEU A 146 25.66 7.31 3.99
CA LEU A 146 24.91 6.35 4.79
C LEU A 146 25.24 4.91 4.39
N ASP A 147 25.22 4.61 3.09
CA ASP A 147 25.54 3.26 2.58
C ASP A 147 26.99 2.87 2.90
N ALA A 148 27.91 3.83 2.79
CA ALA A 148 29.32 3.63 3.14
C ALA A 148 29.51 3.33 4.63
N ALA A 149 28.76 3.98 5.52
CA ALA A 149 28.85 3.78 6.97
C ALA A 149 28.43 2.37 7.40
N LYS A 150 27.58 1.68 6.61
CA LYS A 150 27.24 0.27 6.84
C LYS A 150 28.28 -0.72 6.31
N THR A 151 29.26 -0.28 5.55
CA THR A 151 30.28 -1.17 4.98
C THR A 151 31.26 -1.58 6.09
N PRO A 152 31.50 -2.88 6.33
CA PRO A 152 32.44 -3.31 7.36
C PRO A 152 33.87 -2.86 7.03
N GLU A 153 34.69 -2.69 8.05
CA GLU A 153 36.11 -2.37 7.89
C GLU A 153 36.87 -3.50 7.18
N CYS A 154 38.00 -3.14 6.59
CA CYS A 154 38.90 -4.09 5.95
C CYS A 154 39.43 -5.12 6.97
N SER A 155 39.38 -6.40 6.61
CA SER A 155 39.90 -7.50 7.43
C SER A 155 41.43 -7.55 7.53
N LYS A 156 42.14 -6.53 7.05
CA LYS A 156 43.60 -6.45 7.20
C LYS A 156 43.92 -5.74 8.49
N ASP A 157 44.87 -6.31 9.23
CA ASP A 157 45.35 -5.75 10.47
C ASP A 157 45.75 -4.28 10.31
N ALA A 158 45.33 -3.45 11.27
CA ALA A 158 45.51 -2.00 11.28
C ALA A 158 44.98 -1.23 10.04
N CYS A 159 43.94 -1.74 9.35
CA CYS A 159 43.33 -1.07 8.21
C CYS A 159 41.86 -0.68 8.47
N THR A 160 41.59 0.62 8.64
CA THR A 160 40.24 1.15 8.90
C THR A 160 39.47 1.51 7.62
N ASP A 161 40.04 1.25 6.43
CA ASP A 161 39.34 1.50 5.17
C ASP A 161 38.12 0.57 5.03
N PRO A 162 37.00 1.03 4.44
CA PRO A 162 35.84 0.18 4.21
C PRO A 162 36.16 -0.94 3.22
N ALA A 163 35.72 -2.16 3.55
CA ALA A 163 35.86 -3.33 2.70
C ALA A 163 35.05 -3.17 1.40
N LYS A 164 35.70 -3.34 0.25
CA LYS A 164 35.06 -3.24 -1.08
C LYS A 164 34.83 -4.60 -1.73
N ALA A 165 35.67 -5.59 -1.44
CA ALA A 165 35.52 -6.93 -2.00
C ALA A 165 36.18 -7.99 -1.09
N ARG A 166 35.46 -9.08 -0.81
CA ARG A 166 35.96 -10.22 -0.01
C ARG A 166 36.53 -9.81 1.36
N GLY A 167 35.89 -8.86 2.03
CA GLY A 167 36.36 -8.32 3.31
C GLY A 167 37.59 -7.42 3.22
N LEU A 168 38.11 -7.13 2.02
CA LEU A 168 39.30 -6.28 1.83
C LEU A 168 38.92 -4.94 1.22
N CYS A 169 39.61 -3.86 1.63
CA CYS A 169 39.57 -2.59 0.92
C CYS A 169 40.16 -2.74 -0.49
N ASN A 170 39.91 -1.78 -1.39
CA ASN A 170 40.37 -1.89 -2.78
C ASN A 170 41.89 -2.14 -2.88
N LYS A 171 42.70 -1.42 -2.10
CA LYS A 171 44.17 -1.57 -2.07
C LYS A 171 44.60 -2.98 -1.66
N HIS A 172 44.00 -3.53 -0.60
CA HIS A 172 44.33 -4.87 -0.12
C HIS A 172 43.78 -5.97 -1.03
N TYR A 173 42.62 -5.76 -1.64
CA TYR A 173 42.05 -6.67 -2.64
C TYR A 173 42.94 -6.79 -3.88
N GLN A 174 43.40 -5.66 -4.45
CA GLN A 174 44.29 -5.69 -5.62
C GLN A 174 45.60 -6.42 -5.31
N ARG A 175 46.21 -6.14 -4.14
CA ARG A 175 47.43 -6.83 -3.68
C ARG A 175 47.22 -8.34 -3.56
N ALA A 176 46.16 -8.77 -2.88
CA ALA A 176 45.83 -10.19 -2.68
C ALA A 176 45.48 -10.91 -4.00
N ARG A 177 44.89 -10.19 -4.96
CA ARG A 177 44.59 -10.72 -6.29
C ARG A 177 45.88 -10.95 -7.09
N LEU A 178 46.80 -9.99 -7.09
CA LEU A 178 48.08 -10.10 -7.80
C LEU A 178 48.98 -11.21 -7.21
N SER A 179 49.06 -11.31 -5.88
CA SER A 179 49.86 -12.36 -5.23
C SER A 179 49.37 -13.78 -5.54
N ARG A 180 48.06 -13.96 -5.78
CA ARG A 180 47.48 -15.24 -6.20
C ARG A 180 47.80 -15.60 -7.65
N VAL A 181 48.01 -14.62 -8.52
CA VAL A 181 48.36 -14.85 -9.94
C VAL A 181 49.82 -15.27 -10.06
N THR A 182 50.71 -14.67 -9.26
CA THR A 182 52.14 -14.99 -9.27
C THR A 182 52.51 -16.30 -8.57
N ALA A 183 51.63 -16.87 -7.74
CA ALA A 183 51.91 -18.13 -7.02
C ALA A 183 51.49 -19.40 -7.80
N VAL A 184 50.95 -19.25 -9.01
CA VAL A 184 50.46 -20.34 -9.88
C VAL A 184 51.37 -20.53 -11.11
N LEU A 185 52.45 -19.75 -11.21
CA LEU A 185 53.55 -19.88 -12.19
C LEU A 185 54.80 -20.38 -11.47
#